data_AF-A0A916T868-F1
#
_entry.id   AF-A0A916T868-F1
#
_cell.length_a   1.000
_cell.length_b   1.000
_cell.length_c   1.000
_cell.angle_alpha   90.00
_cell.angle_beta   90.00
_cell.angle_gamma   90.00
#
_symmetry.space_group_name_H-M   'P 1'
#
loop_
_entity.id
_entity.type
_entity.pdbx_description
1 polymer ?
#
loop_
_entity_poly.entity_id
_entity_poly.type
_entity_poly.pdbx_seq_one_letter_code
_entity_poly.pdbx_strand_id
1 'polypeptide(L)'
;MAPGGGSTPTPTPTGTPTPTAGTPAASCPTGFADAGVVGNFRGCRIPTVVTSSLTLQKLPGVAYEINGQVDVGVDIGGDGTKSGGTRVDLTVQPGVIVYANTTNANNDFLVVNRGSRLLAEGTAASPIIFTAQQNLTGGVSDDSQGLWGGIIMAGRAPISNCNTTVAGGSATCENIVEGTTTALYGGANATDDSGTVRYVQIRYSGTVISPNNELQGLTLGGTGSGTTIDHVQVHNSSDDGIEVFGGRTNMKYLAITGADDDGLDTDVGWQGFVQFVLAVQKPNNTQTDNYSTEIDSNGNEDALPRQRYNLANFTFVSTSTATNAAIRLRGGADARFINGIVTGPNACLNIVAGLDSNGKSTIRPANTTLDDLGPPVFSSVVFGCASSYAETAVNGVTVTAAEQAAVFTAGTNNTASATGILTGTYLPAGVASTTTPFNASTINSFFVNTSFIGAVSGPNDTSFAGWTCNSNRASFGSTSGSCTALPTG
;
A
#
# COMPACT_ATOMS: atom_id res chain seq x y z
N MET A 1 84.47 -11.73 -21.46
CA MET A 1 83.15 -12.40 -21.45
C MET A 1 82.42 -11.91 -20.21
N ALA A 2 81.35 -11.13 -20.41
CA ALA A 2 80.66 -10.37 -19.36
C ALA A 2 79.54 -11.20 -18.68
N PRO A 3 79.20 -10.94 -17.40
CA PRO A 3 78.16 -11.66 -16.68
C PRO A 3 76.76 -11.12 -16.97
N GLY A 4 75.76 -12.02 -16.95
CA GLY A 4 74.37 -11.79 -17.35
C GLY A 4 73.52 -11.04 -16.33
N GLY A 5 72.57 -10.26 -16.84
CA GLY A 5 71.54 -9.55 -16.07
C GLY A 5 70.27 -10.39 -15.89
N GLY A 6 69.76 -10.44 -14.65
CA GLY A 6 68.48 -11.05 -14.30
C GLY A 6 67.32 -10.04 -14.45
N SER A 7 66.18 -10.53 -14.93
CA SER A 7 64.93 -9.77 -15.05
C SER A 7 64.09 -9.87 -13.76
N THR A 8 63.70 -8.73 -13.21
CA THR A 8 62.78 -8.60 -12.06
C THR A 8 61.33 -8.91 -12.49
N PRO A 9 60.54 -9.67 -11.71
CA PRO A 9 59.13 -9.92 -12.04
C PRO A 9 58.27 -8.67 -11.81
N THR A 10 57.33 -8.41 -12.73
CA THR A 10 56.31 -7.36 -12.62
C THR A 10 55.33 -7.71 -11.49
N PRO A 11 55.00 -6.79 -10.57
CA PRO A 11 53.99 -7.05 -9.54
C PRO A 11 52.60 -7.18 -10.17
N THR A 12 51.88 -8.24 -9.79
CA THR A 12 50.47 -8.44 -10.12
C THR A 12 49.65 -7.25 -9.62
N PRO A 13 48.69 -6.71 -10.42
CA PRO A 13 47.77 -5.68 -9.94
C PRO A 13 47.03 -6.20 -8.70
N THR A 14 47.19 -5.50 -7.57
CA THR A 14 46.38 -5.72 -6.38
C THR A 14 44.92 -5.55 -6.78
N GLY A 15 44.10 -6.59 -6.55
CA GLY A 15 42.67 -6.50 -6.78
C GLY A 15 42.10 -5.27 -6.08
N THR A 16 41.28 -4.50 -6.79
CA THR A 16 40.48 -3.43 -6.20
C THR A 16 39.76 -3.99 -4.98
N PRO A 17 39.88 -3.37 -3.79
CA PRO A 17 39.20 -3.88 -2.60
C PRO A 17 37.70 -3.94 -2.88
N THR A 18 37.12 -5.13 -2.70
CA THR A 18 35.68 -5.31 -2.54
C THR A 18 35.22 -4.34 -1.44
N PRO A 19 34.17 -3.52 -1.66
CA PRO A 19 33.67 -2.61 -0.64
C PRO A 19 33.35 -3.39 0.63
N THR A 20 33.98 -3.01 1.75
CA THR A 20 33.61 -3.47 3.08
C THR A 20 32.15 -3.13 3.32
N ALA A 21 31.35 -4.04 3.87
CA ALA A 21 30.01 -3.72 4.38
C ALA A 21 30.10 -2.42 5.21
N GLY A 22 29.30 -1.43 4.84
CA GLY A 22 29.59 -0.02 5.11
C GLY A 22 29.93 0.30 6.56
N THR A 23 30.99 1.05 6.79
CA THR A 23 31.26 1.66 8.10
C THR A 23 30.29 2.81 8.33
N PRO A 24 29.77 3.02 9.54
CA PRO A 24 28.93 4.18 9.87
C PRO A 24 29.60 5.49 9.45
N ALA A 25 28.82 6.44 8.90
CA ALA A 25 29.34 7.75 8.57
C ALA A 25 29.86 8.49 9.82
N ALA A 26 30.87 9.34 9.62
CA ALA A 26 31.49 10.09 10.71
C ALA A 26 30.54 11.11 11.36
N SER A 27 29.62 11.67 10.58
CA SER A 27 28.67 12.70 11.02
C SER A 27 27.39 12.68 10.19
N CYS A 28 26.33 13.28 10.72
CA CYS A 28 25.12 13.54 9.96
C CYS A 28 25.26 14.74 9.02
N PRO A 29 24.48 14.78 7.93
CA PRO A 29 24.35 15.98 7.10
C PRO A 29 23.75 17.14 7.90
N THR A 30 23.99 18.36 7.43
CA THR A 30 23.39 19.56 8.03
C THR A 30 21.86 19.46 8.04
N GLY A 31 21.24 19.85 9.15
CA GLY A 31 19.78 19.80 9.33
C GLY A 31 19.27 18.54 10.04
N PHE A 32 20.15 17.59 10.36
CA PHE A 32 19.80 16.36 11.08
C PHE A 32 20.58 16.27 12.40
N ALA A 33 19.92 15.78 13.46
CA ALA A 33 20.60 15.50 14.72
C ALA A 33 21.27 14.11 14.66
N ASP A 34 22.45 13.99 15.25
CA ASP A 34 23.15 12.70 15.37
C ASP A 34 22.43 11.81 16.41
N ALA A 35 21.88 10.70 15.95
CA ALA A 35 21.19 9.69 16.77
C ALA A 35 22.12 8.53 17.19
N GLY A 36 23.41 8.62 16.91
CA GLY A 36 24.39 7.58 17.21
C GLY A 36 24.59 6.58 16.08
N VAL A 37 25.20 5.45 16.41
CA VAL A 37 25.45 4.35 15.48
C VAL A 37 24.38 3.27 15.68
N VAL A 38 23.75 2.86 14.57
CA VAL A 38 22.73 1.81 14.54
C VAL A 38 23.12 0.79 13.48
N GLY A 39 23.51 -0.41 13.91
CA GLY A 39 24.09 -1.41 13.02
C GLY A 39 25.31 -0.86 12.29
N ASN A 40 25.24 -0.82 10.96
CA ASN A 40 26.29 -0.31 10.08
C ASN A 40 26.11 1.16 9.67
N PHE A 41 25.17 1.88 10.29
CA PHE A 41 24.79 3.23 9.88
C PHE A 41 24.99 4.26 11.00
N ARG A 42 25.29 5.49 10.59
CA ARG A 42 25.06 6.69 11.39
C ARG A 42 23.58 7.04 11.29
N GLY A 43 22.88 7.03 12.42
CA GLY A 43 21.49 7.47 12.51
C GLY A 43 21.40 8.98 12.48
N CYS A 44 20.61 9.53 11.56
CA CYS A 44 20.43 10.97 11.38
C CYS A 44 18.96 11.34 11.53
N ARG A 45 18.63 11.92 12.68
CA ARG A 45 17.25 12.22 13.08
C ARG A 45 16.66 13.37 12.27
N ILE A 46 15.51 13.08 11.68
CA ILE A 46 14.65 14.05 10.99
C ILE A 46 14.02 14.96 12.06
N PRO A 47 13.94 16.29 11.84
CA PRO A 47 13.21 17.17 12.75
C PRO A 47 11.77 16.69 12.98
N THR A 48 11.29 16.76 14.23
CA THR A 48 9.90 16.39 14.58
C THR A 48 8.87 17.13 13.74
N VAL A 49 9.14 18.39 13.40
CA VAL A 49 8.33 19.16 12.45
C VAL A 49 9.26 19.75 11.39
N VAL A 50 9.04 19.38 10.13
CA VAL A 50 9.77 19.91 8.98
C VAL A 50 9.07 21.18 8.50
N THR A 51 9.59 22.35 8.89
CA THR A 51 9.01 23.67 8.54
C THR A 51 9.69 24.36 7.36
N SER A 52 10.71 23.72 6.79
CA SER A 52 11.37 24.11 5.54
C SER A 52 11.69 22.86 4.74
N SER A 53 11.55 22.91 3.41
CA SER A 53 11.78 21.74 2.55
C SER A 53 13.15 21.11 2.84
N LEU A 54 13.15 19.78 2.98
CA LEU A 54 14.27 18.98 3.45
C LEU A 54 14.55 17.86 2.47
N THR A 55 15.83 17.56 2.25
CA THR A 55 16.25 16.43 1.40
C THR A 55 17.00 15.40 2.23
N LEU A 56 16.49 14.18 2.25
CA LEU A 56 17.21 12.99 2.72
C LEU A 56 18.12 12.53 1.58
N GLN A 57 19.41 12.78 1.71
CA GLN A 57 20.41 12.47 0.70
C GLN A 57 20.89 11.02 0.80
N LYS A 58 21.14 10.37 -0.33
CA LYS A 58 21.80 9.07 -0.33
C LYS A 58 23.29 9.26 -0.07
N LEU A 59 23.72 9.00 1.16
CA LEU A 59 25.12 9.03 1.57
C LEU A 59 25.59 7.66 2.08
N PRO A 60 26.83 7.25 1.81
CA PRO A 60 27.39 6.01 2.37
C PRO A 60 27.35 6.01 3.90
N GLY A 61 26.89 4.91 4.49
CA GLY A 61 26.87 4.73 5.94
C GLY A 61 25.90 5.64 6.72
N VAL A 62 24.92 6.27 6.05
CA VAL A 62 23.86 7.09 6.68
C VAL A 62 22.50 6.39 6.57
N ALA A 63 21.71 6.43 7.65
CA ALA A 63 20.28 6.12 7.65
C ALA A 63 19.52 7.21 8.43
N TYR A 64 18.31 7.56 7.99
CA TYR A 64 17.54 8.65 8.59
C TYR A 64 16.54 8.13 9.61
N GLU A 65 16.45 8.79 10.77
CA GLU A 65 15.61 8.34 11.88
C GLU A 65 14.30 9.13 11.97
N ILE A 66 13.18 8.41 12.01
CA ILE A 66 11.88 8.87 12.50
C ILE A 66 11.83 8.59 14.01
N ASN A 67 11.53 9.60 14.80
CA ASN A 67 11.47 9.49 16.26
C ASN A 67 10.24 10.23 16.80
N GLY A 68 9.21 9.46 17.15
CA GLY A 68 7.85 9.89 17.43
C GLY A 68 7.09 10.17 16.14
N GLN A 69 6.02 10.96 16.26
CA GLN A 69 5.38 11.59 15.10
C GLN A 69 6.35 12.58 14.46
N VAL A 70 6.63 12.40 13.16
CA VAL A 70 7.33 13.37 12.33
C VAL A 70 6.33 14.02 11.37
N ASP A 71 6.15 15.32 11.49
CA ASP A 71 5.24 16.12 10.67
C ASP A 71 5.97 16.82 9.52
N VAL A 72 5.61 16.50 8.29
CA VAL A 72 6.09 17.21 7.09
C VAL A 72 5.17 18.39 6.81
N GLY A 73 5.67 19.57 7.17
CA GLY A 73 4.92 20.83 7.14
C GLY A 73 3.85 20.93 8.21
N VAL A 74 3.11 22.03 8.15
CA VAL A 74 2.02 22.34 9.07
C VAL A 74 0.75 22.47 8.25
N ASP A 75 -0.29 21.75 8.67
CA ASP A 75 -1.60 21.71 8.01
C ASP A 75 -2.10 23.12 7.62
N ILE A 76 -2.40 23.28 6.34
CA ILE A 76 -2.94 24.52 5.75
C ILE A 76 -4.46 24.52 5.58
N GLY A 77 -5.16 23.49 6.07
CA GLY A 77 -6.61 23.34 5.92
C GLY A 77 -7.05 22.80 4.55
N GLY A 78 -8.30 22.34 4.48
CA GLY A 78 -8.90 21.79 3.27
C GLY A 78 -9.01 22.79 2.10
N ASP A 79 -9.18 24.08 2.40
CA ASP A 79 -9.14 25.17 1.40
C ASP A 79 -7.72 25.70 1.11
N GLY A 80 -6.74 25.32 1.92
CA GLY A 80 -5.34 25.74 1.79
C GLY A 80 -5.01 27.13 2.34
N THR A 81 -5.85 27.71 3.20
CA THR A 81 -5.72 29.08 3.72
C THR A 81 -5.58 29.19 5.24
N LYS A 82 -5.48 28.07 5.96
CA LYS A 82 -5.35 28.05 7.43
C LYS A 82 -4.13 28.84 7.90
N SER A 83 -4.38 29.79 8.81
CA SER A 83 -3.33 30.62 9.40
C SER A 83 -2.30 29.77 10.15
N GLY A 84 -1.01 30.08 9.96
CA GLY A 84 0.11 29.34 10.55
C GLY A 84 0.47 28.04 9.82
N GLY A 85 -0.29 27.65 8.80
CA GLY A 85 0.04 26.51 7.94
C GLY A 85 1.32 26.77 7.12
N THR A 86 2.10 25.71 6.88
CA THR A 86 3.39 25.78 6.19
C THR A 86 3.51 24.62 5.22
N ARG A 87 3.64 24.94 3.93
CA ARG A 87 3.86 23.96 2.86
C ARG A 87 5.34 23.68 2.69
N VAL A 88 5.72 22.41 2.68
CA VAL A 88 7.11 21.99 2.42
C VAL A 88 7.14 20.71 1.60
N ASP A 89 8.30 20.41 1.04
CA ASP A 89 8.59 19.13 0.42
C ASP A 89 9.60 18.37 1.29
N LEU A 90 9.29 17.11 1.63
CA LEU A 90 10.28 16.14 2.08
C LEU A 90 10.72 15.31 0.88
N THR A 91 11.92 15.56 0.39
CA THR A 91 12.51 14.80 -0.72
C THR A 91 13.36 13.66 -0.19
N VAL A 92 13.17 12.45 -0.70
CA VAL A 92 13.93 11.26 -0.33
C VAL A 92 14.61 10.73 -1.58
N GLN A 93 15.95 10.77 -1.62
CA GLN A 93 16.71 10.31 -2.78
C GLN A 93 16.65 8.79 -2.96
N PRO A 94 16.81 8.27 -4.20
CA PRO A 94 16.90 6.83 -4.44
C PRO A 94 17.90 6.10 -3.53
N GLY A 95 17.52 4.93 -3.03
CA GLY A 95 18.39 4.08 -2.19
C GLY A 95 18.58 4.56 -0.74
N VAL A 96 17.88 5.63 -0.33
CA VAL A 96 17.86 6.07 1.06
C VAL A 96 17.14 5.04 1.94
N ILE A 97 17.68 4.87 3.14
CA ILE A 97 17.07 4.07 4.21
C ILE A 97 16.57 5.06 5.28
N VAL A 98 15.28 4.95 5.59
CA VAL A 98 14.61 5.66 6.69
C VAL A 98 14.15 4.60 7.70
N TYR A 99 14.42 4.82 8.98
CA TYR A 99 14.06 3.88 10.04
C TYR A 99 13.34 4.55 11.21
N ALA A 100 12.43 3.84 11.85
CA ALA A 100 11.77 4.25 13.07
C ALA A 100 12.54 3.82 14.35
N ASN A 101 12.61 4.70 15.35
CA ASN A 101 13.28 4.45 16.62
C ASN A 101 12.39 3.71 17.65
N THR A 102 12.46 2.38 17.63
CA THR A 102 11.67 1.52 18.51
C THR A 102 12.01 1.57 20.01
N THR A 103 12.88 2.49 20.44
CA THR A 103 13.17 2.74 21.87
C THR A 103 12.35 3.89 22.43
N ASN A 104 11.60 4.58 21.59
CA ASN A 104 10.64 5.60 21.99
C ASN A 104 9.40 4.96 22.63
N ALA A 105 8.89 5.56 23.70
CA ALA A 105 7.64 5.12 24.33
C ALA A 105 6.40 5.57 23.53
N ASN A 106 6.56 6.57 22.66
CA ASN A 106 5.53 7.00 21.71
C ASN A 106 5.68 6.22 20.40
N ASN A 107 4.58 6.06 19.67
CA ASN A 107 4.61 5.46 18.35
C ASN A 107 5.37 6.35 17.36
N ASP A 108 6.21 5.73 16.53
CA ASP A 108 6.96 6.40 15.49
C ASP A 108 6.24 6.27 14.15
N PHE A 109 5.94 7.39 13.50
CA PHE A 109 5.27 7.42 12.21
C PHE A 109 5.51 8.75 11.48
N LEU A 110 5.35 8.74 10.17
CA LEU A 110 5.52 9.92 9.32
C LEU A 110 4.16 10.45 8.88
N VAL A 111 3.89 11.73 9.12
CA VAL A 111 2.69 12.43 8.62
C VAL A 111 3.10 13.48 7.60
N VAL A 112 2.53 13.37 6.40
CA VAL A 112 2.60 14.43 5.39
C VAL A 112 1.34 15.25 5.49
N ASN A 113 1.44 16.41 6.14
CA ASN A 113 0.29 17.27 6.40
C ASN A 113 -0.25 17.90 5.12
N ARG A 114 -1.55 18.22 5.11
CA ARG A 114 -2.22 18.85 3.96
C ARG A 114 -1.40 20.03 3.44
N GLY A 115 -1.24 20.04 2.12
CA GLY A 115 -0.52 21.09 1.39
C GLY A 115 0.99 20.90 1.27
N SER A 116 1.58 19.95 2.01
CA SER A 116 2.97 19.51 1.87
C SER A 116 3.07 18.25 1.02
N ARG A 117 4.29 17.86 0.65
CA ARG A 117 4.52 16.70 -0.22
C ARG A 117 5.64 15.79 0.26
N LEU A 118 5.46 14.49 0.03
CA LEU A 118 6.52 13.50 0.08
C LEU A 118 7.00 13.21 -1.35
N LEU A 119 8.25 13.49 -1.64
CA LEU A 119 8.89 13.20 -2.94
C LEU A 119 9.89 12.06 -2.75
N ALA A 120 9.36 10.84 -2.66
CA ALA A 120 10.11 9.60 -2.50
C ALA A 120 10.14 8.82 -3.82
N GLU A 121 11.09 9.16 -4.67
CA GLU A 121 11.23 8.61 -6.03
C GLU A 121 12.48 7.73 -6.10
N GLY A 122 12.35 6.47 -5.73
CA GLY A 122 13.39 5.46 -5.88
C GLY A 122 13.55 5.00 -7.33
N THR A 123 14.29 3.92 -7.52
CA THR A 123 14.35 3.20 -8.80
C THR A 123 14.30 1.70 -8.56
N ALA A 124 14.04 0.90 -9.59
CA ALA A 124 14.11 -0.56 -9.49
C ALA A 124 15.45 -1.10 -8.99
N ALA A 125 16.57 -0.39 -9.26
CA ALA A 125 17.89 -0.78 -8.79
C ALA A 125 18.28 -0.15 -7.44
N SER A 126 17.53 0.85 -6.98
CA SER A 126 17.80 1.58 -5.73
C SER A 126 16.47 2.03 -5.11
N PRO A 127 15.66 1.08 -4.62
CA PRO A 127 14.40 1.42 -3.96
C PRO A 127 14.69 2.18 -2.67
N ILE A 128 13.76 3.05 -2.28
CA ILE A 128 13.77 3.70 -0.97
C ILE A 128 13.18 2.72 0.03
N ILE A 129 13.77 2.60 1.23
CA ILE A 129 13.30 1.68 2.26
C ILE A 129 12.93 2.46 3.51
N PHE A 130 11.65 2.39 3.90
CA PHE A 130 11.14 2.76 5.21
C PHE A 130 10.98 1.50 6.05
N THR A 131 11.57 1.48 7.25
CA THR A 131 11.61 0.28 8.10
C THR A 131 11.76 0.62 9.59
N ALA A 132 12.01 -0.38 10.43
CA ALA A 132 12.28 -0.23 11.85
C ALA A 132 13.78 -0.39 12.17
N GLN A 133 14.22 0.17 13.30
CA GLN A 133 15.59 0.06 13.81
C GLN A 133 16.11 -1.39 13.85
N GLN A 134 15.26 -2.36 14.19
CA GLN A 134 15.60 -3.78 14.25
C GLN A 134 16.03 -4.32 12.89
N ASN A 135 15.51 -3.80 11.77
CA ASN A 135 15.93 -4.26 10.44
C ASN A 135 17.40 -3.86 10.19
N LEU A 136 17.85 -2.71 10.70
CA LEU A 136 19.23 -2.22 10.56
C LEU A 136 20.23 -3.05 11.39
N THR A 137 19.78 -3.69 12.47
CA THR A 137 20.62 -4.50 13.36
C THR A 137 20.51 -6.00 13.09
N GLY A 138 19.71 -6.41 12.10
CA GLY A 138 19.45 -7.83 11.79
C GLY A 138 18.52 -8.52 12.80
N GLY A 139 17.78 -7.74 13.59
CA GLY A 139 16.85 -8.21 14.62
C GLY A 139 15.42 -8.44 14.14
N VAL A 140 15.20 -8.64 12.83
CA VAL A 140 13.88 -8.95 12.25
C VAL A 140 13.85 -10.35 11.64
N SER A 141 12.66 -10.91 11.54
CA SER A 141 12.34 -12.15 10.82
C SER A 141 11.17 -11.93 9.87
N ASP A 142 10.83 -12.95 9.08
CA ASP A 142 9.63 -12.93 8.24
C ASP A 142 8.30 -12.90 9.03
N ASP A 143 8.35 -13.03 10.35
CA ASP A 143 7.19 -12.90 11.24
C ASP A 143 7.19 -11.60 12.06
N SER A 144 8.24 -10.78 11.91
CA SER A 144 8.25 -9.43 12.49
C SER A 144 7.22 -8.55 11.80
N GLN A 145 6.56 -7.70 12.57
CA GLN A 145 5.56 -6.71 12.16
C GLN A 145 5.34 -5.74 13.33
N GLY A 146 4.58 -4.67 13.13
CA GLY A 146 4.11 -3.85 14.25
C GLY A 146 5.23 -3.06 14.94
N LEU A 147 6.32 -2.80 14.22
CA LEU A 147 7.53 -2.19 14.81
C LEU A 147 7.50 -0.66 14.73
N TRP A 148 6.59 -0.08 13.95
CA TRP A 148 6.35 1.36 13.80
C TRP A 148 5.02 1.62 13.07
N GLY A 149 4.51 2.84 13.11
CA GLY A 149 3.17 3.19 12.61
C GLY A 149 3.05 3.52 11.12
N GLY A 150 4.09 3.37 10.32
CA GLY A 150 4.00 3.58 8.87
C GLY A 150 3.95 5.05 8.41
N ILE A 151 3.38 5.26 7.22
CA ILE A 151 3.35 6.56 6.52
C ILE A 151 1.91 7.01 6.29
N ILE A 152 1.61 8.23 6.71
CA ILE A 152 0.33 8.89 6.48
C ILE A 152 0.53 10.04 5.50
N MET A 153 -0.25 10.04 4.41
CA MET A 153 -0.35 11.17 3.49
C MET A 153 -1.75 11.80 3.62
N ALA A 154 -1.81 12.98 4.25
CA ALA A 154 -3.04 13.73 4.43
C ALA A 154 -3.18 14.80 3.33
N GLY A 155 -4.14 14.61 2.44
CA GLY A 155 -4.44 15.50 1.32
C GLY A 155 -5.71 16.32 1.50
N ARG A 156 -6.00 17.14 0.48
CA ARG A 156 -7.14 18.09 0.46
C ARG A 156 -8.25 17.70 -0.52
N ALA A 157 -8.26 16.46 -0.99
CA ALA A 157 -9.28 15.95 -1.90
C ALA A 157 -10.57 15.54 -1.17
N PRO A 158 -11.70 15.45 -1.90
CA PRO A 158 -13.00 15.12 -1.32
C PRO A 158 -13.06 13.80 -0.56
N ILE A 159 -13.69 13.84 0.62
CA ILE A 159 -14.06 12.70 1.46
C ILE A 159 -15.56 12.78 1.78
N SER A 160 -16.18 11.67 2.17
CA SER A 160 -17.60 11.62 2.52
C SER A 160 -17.88 11.71 4.03
N ASN A 161 -16.90 11.39 4.88
CA ASN A 161 -17.00 11.43 6.34
C ASN A 161 -16.42 12.72 6.93
N CYS A 162 -17.28 13.65 7.35
CA CYS A 162 -16.82 14.90 7.97
C CYS A 162 -16.92 14.80 9.51
N ASN A 163 -15.91 15.28 10.23
CA ASN A 163 -15.90 15.37 11.70
C ASN A 163 -16.85 16.43 12.28
N THR A 164 -17.46 17.23 11.41
CA THR A 164 -18.48 18.25 11.72
C THR A 164 -19.64 18.14 10.73
N THR A 165 -20.79 18.74 11.07
CA THR A 165 -21.98 18.72 10.21
C THR A 165 -21.84 19.68 9.02
N VAL A 166 -21.12 19.25 8.00
CA VAL A 166 -20.94 19.94 6.72
C VAL A 166 -21.18 18.97 5.56
N ALA A 167 -21.36 19.49 4.35
CA ALA A 167 -21.53 18.64 3.17
C ALA A 167 -20.21 17.91 2.84
N GLY A 168 -20.30 16.62 2.55
CA GLY A 168 -19.18 15.84 2.04
C GLY A 168 -18.60 16.43 0.75
N GLY A 169 -17.28 16.33 0.59
CA GLY A 169 -16.53 16.97 -0.50
C GLY A 169 -16.45 18.50 -0.46
N SER A 170 -17.01 19.17 0.56
CA SER A 170 -16.78 20.61 0.76
C SER A 170 -15.37 20.90 1.29
N ALA A 171 -14.92 22.14 1.16
CA ALA A 171 -13.57 22.53 1.62
C ALA A 171 -13.39 22.45 3.14
N THR A 172 -14.50 22.45 3.89
CA THR A 172 -14.54 22.29 5.35
C THR A 172 -14.85 20.86 5.79
N CYS A 173 -15.13 19.94 4.86
CA CYS A 173 -15.26 18.53 5.19
C CYS A 173 -13.86 17.95 5.40
N GLU A 174 -13.56 17.66 6.66
CA GLU A 174 -12.31 17.05 7.08
C GLU A 174 -12.56 16.00 8.16
N ASN A 175 -11.60 15.11 8.35
CA ASN A 175 -11.59 14.17 9.47
C ASN A 175 -10.15 13.95 9.95
N ILE A 176 -10.00 13.31 11.11
CA ILE A 176 -8.70 12.94 11.67
C ILE A 176 -8.36 11.54 11.15
N VAL A 177 -7.15 11.36 10.62
CA VAL A 177 -6.65 10.03 10.26
C VAL A 177 -6.57 9.19 11.53
N GLU A 178 -7.09 7.97 11.48
CA GLU A 178 -6.99 7.03 12.59
C GLU A 178 -5.54 6.79 13.02
N GLY A 179 -5.41 6.33 14.25
CA GLY A 179 -4.13 6.18 14.94
C GLY A 179 -3.46 7.51 15.31
N THR A 180 -4.03 8.66 14.89
CA THR A 180 -3.52 10.00 15.18
C THR A 180 -4.49 10.82 16.04
N THR A 181 -3.99 11.94 16.58
CA THR A 181 -4.82 12.92 17.30
C THR A 181 -4.95 14.25 16.57
N THR A 182 -4.14 14.48 15.53
CA THR A 182 -3.96 15.82 14.92
C THR A 182 -3.85 15.80 13.40
N ALA A 183 -3.67 14.65 12.75
CA ALA A 183 -3.48 14.59 11.30
C ALA A 183 -4.84 14.72 10.59
N LEU A 184 -5.22 15.96 10.26
CA LEU A 184 -6.45 16.24 9.52
C LEU A 184 -6.27 15.99 8.02
N TYR A 185 -7.23 15.32 7.40
CA TYR A 185 -7.33 15.11 5.95
C TYR A 185 -8.70 15.56 5.42
N GLY A 186 -8.80 15.74 4.11
CA GLY A 186 -10.04 16.15 3.44
C GLY A 186 -10.07 17.61 3.02
N GLY A 187 -10.96 17.90 2.07
CA GLY A 187 -11.17 19.21 1.46
C GLY A 187 -11.96 19.07 0.15
N ALA A 188 -11.91 20.10 -0.71
CA ALA A 188 -12.63 20.11 -2.00
C ALA A 188 -11.71 19.95 -3.23
N ASN A 189 -10.39 19.86 -3.04
CA ASN A 189 -9.43 19.89 -4.14
C ASN A 189 -9.16 18.48 -4.69
N ALA A 190 -9.99 18.02 -5.65
CA ALA A 190 -9.84 16.71 -6.28
C ALA A 190 -8.46 16.48 -6.95
N THR A 191 -7.78 17.55 -7.36
CA THR A 191 -6.46 17.52 -8.00
C THR A 191 -5.32 17.85 -7.03
N ASP A 192 -5.52 17.69 -5.72
CA ASP A 192 -4.45 17.85 -4.73
C ASP A 192 -3.25 16.96 -5.07
N ASP A 193 -2.04 17.52 -4.90
CA ASP A 193 -0.76 16.82 -5.08
C ASP A 193 -0.12 16.70 -3.71
N SER A 194 -0.22 15.51 -3.12
CA SER A 194 0.44 15.15 -1.86
C SER A 194 1.85 14.58 -2.09
N GLY A 195 2.33 14.53 -3.33
CA GLY A 195 3.66 14.10 -3.71
C GLY A 195 3.70 12.81 -4.54
N THR A 196 4.88 12.20 -4.59
CA THR A 196 5.16 10.96 -5.33
C THR A 196 5.83 9.95 -4.40
N VAL A 197 5.25 8.75 -4.33
CA VAL A 197 5.82 7.57 -3.68
C VAL A 197 6.03 6.52 -4.75
N ARG A 198 7.28 6.35 -5.18
CA ARG A 198 7.64 5.44 -6.27
C ARG A 198 8.88 4.61 -5.99
N TYR A 199 8.82 3.32 -6.29
CA TYR A 199 9.87 2.34 -5.97
C TYR A 199 10.28 2.41 -4.49
N VAL A 200 9.27 2.23 -3.63
CA VAL A 200 9.37 2.37 -2.17
C VAL A 200 8.97 1.07 -1.50
N GLN A 201 9.72 0.68 -0.48
CA GLN A 201 9.39 -0.43 0.41
C GLN A 201 9.08 0.12 1.79
N ILE A 202 7.93 -0.27 2.34
CA ILE A 202 7.48 0.02 3.70
C ILE A 202 7.45 -1.32 4.42
N ARG A 203 8.33 -1.51 5.39
CA ARG A 203 8.53 -2.82 6.04
C ARG A 203 8.19 -2.75 7.52
N TYR A 204 7.51 -3.77 8.02
CA TYR A 204 7.27 -4.02 9.45
C TYR A 204 6.48 -2.91 10.16
N SER A 205 5.60 -2.25 9.43
CA SER A 205 4.70 -1.19 9.91
C SER A 205 3.51 -1.75 10.70
N GLY A 206 2.52 -0.92 10.96
CA GLY A 206 1.33 -1.30 11.73
C GLY A 206 1.47 -0.93 13.20
N THR A 207 0.43 -0.38 13.85
CA THR A 207 0.36 -0.29 15.32
C THR A 207 -1.09 -0.12 15.76
N VAL A 208 -1.56 -1.02 16.63
CA VAL A 208 -2.87 -0.86 17.29
C VAL A 208 -2.77 0.16 18.42
N ILE A 209 -3.42 1.32 18.30
CA ILE A 209 -3.44 2.35 19.36
C ILE A 209 -4.52 2.02 20.39
N SER A 210 -5.70 1.67 19.90
CA SER A 210 -6.85 1.18 20.64
C SER A 210 -7.78 0.46 19.67
N PRO A 211 -8.78 -0.33 20.11
CA PRO A 211 -9.66 -1.04 19.19
C PRO A 211 -10.32 -0.10 18.16
N ASN A 212 -10.21 -0.41 16.87
CA ASN A 212 -10.69 0.38 15.72
C ASN A 212 -10.07 1.79 15.65
N ASN A 213 -8.80 1.90 16.02
CA ASN A 213 -7.99 3.08 15.90
C ASN A 213 -6.53 2.66 15.77
N GLU A 214 -6.11 2.42 14.54
CA GLU A 214 -4.83 1.82 14.23
C GLU A 214 -3.98 2.69 13.29
N LEU A 215 -2.70 2.33 13.17
CA LEU A 215 -1.74 2.96 12.25
C LEU A 215 -1.31 1.91 11.25
N GLN A 216 -1.33 2.23 9.96
CA GLN A 216 -1.24 1.24 8.89
C GLN A 216 0.15 1.16 8.24
N GLY A 217 0.27 0.48 7.10
CA GLY A 217 1.48 0.55 6.28
C GLY A 217 1.61 1.87 5.53
N LEU A 218 0.72 2.08 4.57
CA LEU A 218 0.57 3.35 3.87
C LEU A 218 -0.89 3.80 3.97
N THR A 219 -1.10 4.93 4.64
CA THR A 219 -2.42 5.55 4.75
C THR A 219 -2.53 6.74 3.81
N LEU A 220 -3.56 6.74 2.97
CA LEU A 220 -3.86 7.80 2.02
C LEU A 220 -5.18 8.49 2.41
N GLY A 221 -5.10 9.52 3.24
CA GLY A 221 -6.27 10.30 3.65
C GLY A 221 -6.54 11.46 2.70
N GLY A 222 -7.63 11.42 1.93
CA GLY A 222 -8.06 12.54 1.09
C GLY A 222 -6.99 12.99 0.08
N THR A 223 -6.16 12.09 -0.42
CA THR A 223 -5.11 12.42 -1.40
C THR A 223 -5.73 12.62 -2.79
N GLY A 224 -5.24 13.61 -3.55
CA GLY A 224 -5.82 13.99 -4.83
C GLY A 224 -5.18 13.31 -6.04
N SER A 225 -5.79 13.49 -7.21
CA SER A 225 -5.32 12.88 -8.47
C SER A 225 -3.98 13.41 -8.99
N GLY A 226 -3.42 14.45 -8.36
CA GLY A 226 -2.05 14.91 -8.60
C GLY A 226 -1.00 14.02 -7.90
N THR A 227 -1.42 13.23 -6.91
CA THR A 227 -0.55 12.33 -6.14
C THR A 227 -0.22 11.07 -6.94
N THR A 228 1.04 10.66 -6.92
CA THR A 228 1.50 9.44 -7.62
C THR A 228 1.91 8.36 -6.62
N ILE A 229 1.27 7.19 -6.70
CA ILE A 229 1.63 5.99 -5.95
C ILE A 229 1.90 4.87 -6.95
N ASP A 230 3.16 4.48 -7.09
CA ASP A 230 3.60 3.65 -8.22
C ASP A 230 4.80 2.75 -7.85
N HIS A 231 4.70 1.43 -7.93
CA HIS A 231 5.75 0.50 -7.43
C HIS A 231 6.00 0.67 -5.93
N VAL A 232 4.98 0.37 -5.12
CA VAL A 232 5.06 0.40 -3.66
C VAL A 232 4.91 -1.00 -3.10
N GLN A 233 5.85 -1.42 -2.27
CA GLN A 233 5.74 -2.65 -1.49
C GLN A 233 5.44 -2.31 -0.04
N VAL A 234 4.39 -2.91 0.50
CA VAL A 234 4.18 -2.97 1.95
C VAL A 234 4.41 -4.42 2.40
N HIS A 235 5.30 -4.59 3.36
CA HIS A 235 5.69 -5.90 3.88
C HIS A 235 5.45 -5.98 5.38
N ASN A 236 4.63 -6.95 5.80
CA ASN A 236 4.32 -7.26 7.19
C ASN A 236 3.86 -6.03 7.99
N SER A 237 2.82 -5.36 7.51
CA SER A 237 2.06 -4.44 8.37
C SER A 237 1.33 -5.28 9.44
N SER A 238 1.35 -4.87 10.71
CA SER A 238 0.52 -5.51 11.75
C SER A 238 -0.95 -5.15 11.68
N ASP A 239 -1.32 -4.35 10.70
CA ASP A 239 -2.66 -3.92 10.36
C ASP A 239 -2.78 -3.99 8.83
N ASP A 240 -3.51 -3.06 8.21
CA ASP A 240 -3.61 -2.92 6.78
C ASP A 240 -2.26 -2.69 6.09
N GLY A 241 -2.12 -3.28 4.91
CA GLY A 241 -1.02 -2.98 4.01
C GLY A 241 -1.12 -1.54 3.51
N ILE A 242 -2.23 -1.23 2.83
CA ILE A 242 -2.53 0.11 2.34
C ILE A 242 -3.99 0.40 2.66
N GLU A 243 -4.24 1.54 3.29
CA GLU A 243 -5.60 1.99 3.59
C GLU A 243 -5.84 3.37 2.97
N VAL A 244 -7.00 3.54 2.35
CA VAL A 244 -7.37 4.76 1.64
C VAL A 244 -8.65 5.35 2.19
N PHE A 245 -8.53 6.51 2.84
CA PHE A 245 -9.68 7.26 3.34
C PHE A 245 -10.05 8.38 2.37
N GLY A 246 -10.98 8.11 1.45
CA GLY A 246 -11.46 9.11 0.51
C GLY A 246 -10.41 9.58 -0.49
N GLY A 247 -10.72 10.64 -1.25
CA GLY A 247 -9.79 11.22 -2.23
C GLY A 247 -9.89 10.63 -3.65
N ARG A 248 -8.90 10.94 -4.49
CA ARG A 248 -8.89 10.72 -5.96
C ARG A 248 -7.58 10.14 -6.48
N THR A 249 -6.71 9.65 -5.59
CA THR A 249 -5.42 9.07 -5.96
C THR A 249 -5.60 7.78 -6.73
N ASN A 250 -4.83 7.63 -7.81
CA ASN A 250 -4.72 6.38 -8.55
C ASN A 250 -3.41 5.68 -8.19
N MET A 251 -3.39 4.36 -8.26
CA MET A 251 -2.27 3.55 -7.80
C MET A 251 -1.87 2.49 -8.82
N LYS A 252 -0.58 2.21 -9.00
CA LYS A 252 -0.10 1.18 -9.94
C LYS A 252 1.07 0.39 -9.36
N TYR A 253 1.15 -0.91 -9.65
CA TYR A 253 2.22 -1.81 -9.15
C TYR A 253 2.31 -1.82 -7.62
N LEU A 254 1.36 -2.48 -6.97
CA LEU A 254 1.31 -2.64 -5.51
C LEU A 254 1.68 -4.08 -5.13
N ALA A 255 2.69 -4.23 -4.27
CA ALA A 255 3.07 -5.51 -3.69
C ALA A 255 2.79 -5.49 -2.20
N ILE A 256 1.74 -6.19 -1.77
CA ILE A 256 1.31 -6.23 -0.38
C ILE A 256 1.56 -7.64 0.12
N THR A 257 2.51 -7.80 1.03
CA THR A 257 2.99 -9.11 1.48
C THR A 257 2.92 -9.20 2.99
N GLY A 258 2.07 -10.09 3.49
CA GLY A 258 1.97 -10.39 4.91
C GLY A 258 1.32 -9.30 5.77
N ALA A 259 0.47 -8.43 5.21
CA ALA A 259 -0.43 -7.61 6.01
C ALA A 259 -1.22 -8.51 6.98
N ASP A 260 -1.32 -8.08 8.23
CA ASP A 260 -2.01 -8.84 9.27
C ASP A 260 -3.51 -8.60 9.24
N ASP A 261 -3.92 -7.39 8.87
CA ASP A 261 -5.29 -7.08 8.51
C ASP A 261 -5.52 -7.10 6.99
N ASP A 262 -6.13 -6.09 6.39
CA ASP A 262 -6.40 -6.07 4.96
C ASP A 262 -5.15 -5.85 4.12
N GLY A 263 -5.14 -6.47 2.94
CA GLY A 263 -4.15 -6.13 1.93
C GLY A 263 -4.30 -4.67 1.50
N LEU A 264 -5.45 -4.36 0.91
CA LEU A 264 -5.85 -3.04 0.45
C LEU A 264 -7.25 -2.72 0.96
N ASP A 265 -7.39 -1.78 1.88
CA ASP A 265 -8.67 -1.26 2.33
C ASP A 265 -8.93 0.14 1.73
N THR A 266 -10.20 0.40 1.42
CA THR A 266 -10.66 1.68 0.91
C THR A 266 -12.01 2.03 1.53
N ASP A 267 -12.12 3.26 2.03
CA ASP A 267 -13.32 3.77 2.69
C ASP A 267 -13.60 5.23 2.27
N VAL A 268 -14.75 5.74 2.72
CA VAL A 268 -15.13 7.14 2.87
C VAL A 268 -15.08 7.98 1.61
N GLY A 269 -15.52 7.38 0.51
CA GLY A 269 -15.81 8.09 -0.74
C GLY A 269 -14.60 8.26 -1.65
N TRP A 270 -13.64 7.35 -1.54
CA TRP A 270 -12.54 7.23 -2.46
C TRP A 270 -13.06 6.88 -3.85
N GLN A 271 -12.57 7.59 -4.85
CA GLN A 271 -12.90 7.35 -6.24
C GLN A 271 -11.59 7.33 -7.03
N GLY A 272 -11.10 6.13 -7.34
CA GLY A 272 -9.83 5.97 -8.02
C GLY A 272 -9.71 4.68 -8.81
N PHE A 273 -8.55 4.53 -9.43
CA PHE A 273 -8.18 3.41 -10.28
C PHE A 273 -6.89 2.75 -9.77
N VAL A 274 -6.88 1.42 -9.65
CA VAL A 274 -5.72 0.63 -9.26
C VAL A 274 -5.38 -0.42 -10.31
N GLN A 275 -4.12 -0.53 -10.71
CA GLN A 275 -3.69 -1.59 -11.63
C GLN A 275 -2.40 -2.30 -11.19
N PHE A 276 -2.32 -3.62 -11.41
CA PHE A 276 -1.20 -4.47 -11.03
C PHE A 276 -1.04 -4.55 -9.52
N VAL A 277 -1.91 -5.33 -8.87
CA VAL A 277 -1.90 -5.54 -7.42
C VAL A 277 -1.63 -6.99 -7.10
N LEU A 278 -0.54 -7.24 -6.37
CA LEU A 278 -0.27 -8.53 -5.76
C LEU A 278 -0.48 -8.41 -4.26
N ALA A 279 -1.49 -9.10 -3.71
CA ALA A 279 -1.68 -9.23 -2.27
C ALA A 279 -1.48 -10.69 -1.86
N VAL A 280 -0.49 -10.96 -1.01
CA VAL A 280 -0.21 -12.30 -0.46
C VAL A 280 -0.26 -12.20 1.05
N GLN A 281 -1.34 -12.73 1.65
CA GLN A 281 -1.51 -12.73 3.11
C GLN A 281 -0.47 -13.64 3.78
N LYS A 282 -0.26 -13.44 5.09
CA LYS A 282 0.62 -14.31 5.87
C LYS A 282 -0.12 -15.58 6.32
N PRO A 283 0.55 -16.73 6.47
CA PRO A 283 -0.11 -17.99 6.81
C PRO A 283 -0.90 -17.96 8.13
N ASN A 284 -0.46 -17.14 9.10
CA ASN A 284 -1.08 -17.04 10.41
C ASN A 284 -1.34 -15.56 10.74
N ASN A 285 -2.54 -15.07 10.43
CA ASN A 285 -3.04 -13.76 10.85
C ASN A 285 -3.33 -13.76 12.37
N THR A 286 -3.08 -12.62 13.01
CA THR A 286 -3.50 -12.35 14.40
C THR A 286 -4.78 -11.54 14.46
N GLN A 287 -5.05 -10.73 13.43
CA GLN A 287 -6.34 -10.08 13.24
C GLN A 287 -7.40 -11.10 12.79
N THR A 288 -8.67 -10.74 12.93
CA THR A 288 -9.80 -11.63 12.61
C THR A 288 -10.74 -11.10 11.53
N ASP A 289 -10.58 -9.85 11.08
CA ASP A 289 -11.36 -9.25 9.99
C ASP A 289 -10.50 -8.93 8.76
N ASN A 290 -9.57 -9.82 8.41
CA ASN A 290 -8.57 -9.59 7.37
C ASN A 290 -8.91 -10.21 6.01
N TYR A 291 -8.90 -9.41 4.96
CA TYR A 291 -9.13 -9.80 3.57
C TYR A 291 -7.91 -9.46 2.69
N SER A 292 -7.93 -9.91 1.44
CA SER A 292 -6.95 -9.41 0.45
C SER A 292 -7.29 -7.98 0.02
N THR A 293 -8.57 -7.64 0.04
CA THR A 293 -9.07 -6.27 -0.08
C THR A 293 -10.42 -6.14 0.61
N GLU A 294 -10.59 -5.04 1.33
CA GLU A 294 -11.86 -4.57 1.86
C GLU A 294 -12.27 -3.27 1.15
N ILE A 295 -13.58 -3.08 0.99
CA ILE A 295 -14.20 -1.86 0.51
C ILE A 295 -15.37 -1.54 1.42
N ASP A 296 -15.35 -0.35 2.03
CA ASP A 296 -16.38 0.14 2.93
C ASP A 296 -16.86 1.58 2.63
N SER A 297 -17.80 2.03 3.45
CA SER A 297 -18.26 3.39 3.63
C SER A 297 -18.32 3.74 5.13
N ASN A 298 -18.56 5.01 5.45
CA ASN A 298 -18.74 5.51 6.81
C ASN A 298 -20.07 5.11 7.50
N GLY A 299 -20.70 4.01 7.10
CA GLY A 299 -22.04 3.62 7.56
C GLY A 299 -23.19 4.45 6.99
N ASN A 300 -22.90 5.48 6.20
CA ASN A 300 -23.87 6.21 5.38
C ASN A 300 -23.55 5.97 3.91
N GLU A 301 -24.15 4.92 3.38
CA GLU A 301 -23.82 4.35 2.07
C GLU A 301 -24.18 5.27 0.89
N ASP A 302 -24.98 6.30 1.16
CA ASP A 302 -25.38 7.33 0.20
C ASP A 302 -24.68 8.67 0.43
N ALA A 303 -23.72 8.73 1.37
CA ALA A 303 -22.89 9.91 1.57
C ALA A 303 -22.09 10.23 0.29
N LEU A 304 -22.09 11.50 -0.10
CA LEU A 304 -21.32 11.98 -1.22
C LEU A 304 -19.96 12.51 -0.78
N PRO A 305 -18.88 12.30 -1.56
CA PRO A 305 -18.83 11.42 -2.74
C PRO A 305 -19.02 9.94 -2.38
N ARG A 306 -19.73 9.18 -3.23
CA ARG A 306 -19.83 7.71 -3.06
C ARG A 306 -18.47 7.03 -3.23
N GLN A 307 -18.31 5.87 -2.62
CA GLN A 307 -17.19 4.96 -2.83
C GLN A 307 -17.22 4.37 -4.25
N ARG A 308 -16.13 4.53 -5.01
CA ARG A 308 -15.96 3.97 -6.36
C ARG A 308 -14.61 3.29 -6.52
N TYR A 309 -14.62 1.97 -6.38
CA TYR A 309 -13.44 1.13 -6.43
C TYR A 309 -13.26 0.52 -7.82
N ASN A 310 -12.16 0.85 -8.52
CA ASN A 310 -11.86 0.26 -9.83
C ASN A 310 -10.50 -0.42 -9.80
N LEU A 311 -10.48 -1.75 -9.82
CA LEU A 311 -9.28 -2.57 -9.78
C LEU A 311 -9.13 -3.39 -11.07
N ALA A 312 -7.94 -3.33 -11.67
CA ALA A 312 -7.57 -4.13 -12.82
C ALA A 312 -6.25 -4.89 -12.58
N ASN A 313 -6.11 -6.09 -13.13
CA ASN A 313 -4.88 -6.89 -13.06
C ASN A 313 -4.43 -7.13 -11.63
N PHE A 314 -5.08 -8.05 -10.93
CA PHE A 314 -4.79 -8.35 -9.53
C PHE A 314 -4.65 -9.84 -9.29
N THR A 315 -3.76 -10.21 -8.37
CA THR A 315 -3.60 -11.56 -7.86
C THR A 315 -3.68 -11.52 -6.34
N PHE A 316 -4.71 -12.15 -5.79
CA PHE A 316 -4.96 -12.27 -4.36
C PHE A 316 -4.72 -13.70 -3.91
N VAL A 317 -3.74 -13.85 -3.02
CA VAL A 317 -3.38 -15.11 -2.37
C VAL A 317 -3.73 -14.95 -0.90
N SER A 318 -4.98 -15.30 -0.57
CA SER A 318 -5.46 -15.33 0.80
C SER A 318 -5.00 -16.63 1.47
N THR A 319 -4.59 -16.50 2.72
CA THR A 319 -4.15 -17.64 3.56
C THR A 319 -4.90 -17.70 4.88
N SER A 320 -5.64 -16.64 5.21
CA SER A 320 -6.39 -16.54 6.46
C SER A 320 -7.52 -17.56 6.53
N THR A 321 -7.59 -18.25 7.66
CA THR A 321 -8.73 -19.10 8.03
C THR A 321 -9.67 -18.43 9.02
N ALA A 322 -9.33 -17.23 9.51
CA ALA A 322 -10.11 -16.50 10.51
C ALA A 322 -11.31 -15.76 9.89
N THR A 323 -11.15 -15.31 8.63
CA THR A 323 -12.22 -14.66 7.86
C THR A 323 -13.00 -15.66 7.00
N ASN A 324 -14.17 -15.26 6.48
CA ASN A 324 -15.00 -16.10 5.62
C ASN A 324 -14.69 -15.99 4.10
N ALA A 325 -13.92 -14.98 3.67
CA ALA A 325 -13.64 -14.75 2.25
C ALA A 325 -12.30 -14.03 1.99
N ALA A 326 -11.85 -13.99 0.73
CA ALA A 326 -10.67 -13.24 0.31
C ALA A 326 -10.97 -11.78 -0.09
N ILE A 327 -12.19 -11.48 -0.55
CA ILE A 327 -12.65 -10.14 -0.93
C ILE A 327 -13.87 -9.80 -0.09
N ARG A 328 -13.87 -8.61 0.52
CA ARG A 328 -15.04 -8.05 1.21
C ARG A 328 -15.55 -6.79 0.53
N LEU A 329 -16.82 -6.81 0.14
CA LEU A 329 -17.51 -5.65 -0.44
C LEU A 329 -18.67 -5.24 0.46
N ARG A 330 -18.60 -4.06 1.07
CA ARG A 330 -19.67 -3.50 1.91
C ARG A 330 -19.88 -2.01 1.62
N GLY A 331 -20.73 -1.36 2.43
CA GLY A 331 -20.94 0.09 2.38
C GLY A 331 -21.62 0.64 1.11
N GLY A 332 -22.31 -0.21 0.34
CA GLY A 332 -22.98 0.23 -0.89
C GLY A 332 -22.02 0.68 -2.01
N ALA A 333 -20.75 0.28 -1.97
CA ALA A 333 -19.74 0.77 -2.90
C ALA A 333 -19.99 0.35 -4.36
N ASP A 334 -19.76 1.28 -5.29
CA ASP A 334 -19.67 0.95 -6.71
C ASP A 334 -18.30 0.31 -6.98
N ALA A 335 -18.26 -0.95 -7.41
CA ALA A 335 -16.98 -1.66 -7.59
C ALA A 335 -16.83 -2.29 -8.98
N ARG A 336 -15.59 -2.26 -9.50
CA ARG A 336 -15.19 -2.99 -10.72
C ARG A 336 -13.93 -3.79 -10.46
N PHE A 337 -13.99 -5.08 -10.78
CA PHE A 337 -12.89 -6.02 -10.69
C PHE A 337 -12.60 -6.59 -12.07
N ILE A 338 -11.41 -6.33 -12.60
CA ILE A 338 -11.04 -6.63 -13.98
C ILE A 338 -9.75 -7.46 -14.01
N ASN A 339 -9.70 -8.53 -14.80
CA ASN A 339 -8.48 -9.31 -15.05
C ASN A 339 -7.84 -9.85 -13.76
N GLY A 340 -8.62 -10.55 -12.94
CA GLY A 340 -8.24 -10.94 -11.57
C GLY A 340 -8.02 -12.44 -11.35
N ILE A 341 -7.15 -12.78 -10.41
CA ILE A 341 -6.97 -14.15 -9.89
C ILE A 341 -7.13 -14.11 -8.37
N VAL A 342 -7.98 -14.95 -7.81
CA VAL A 342 -8.23 -15.03 -6.36
C VAL A 342 -8.14 -16.48 -5.90
N THR A 343 -7.31 -16.73 -4.89
CA THR A 343 -7.17 -18.04 -4.24
C THR A 343 -7.22 -17.88 -2.73
N GLY A 344 -7.76 -18.88 -2.04
CA GLY A 344 -7.77 -18.90 -0.58
C GLY A 344 -8.44 -20.14 0.01
N PRO A 345 -8.26 -20.39 1.32
CA PRO A 345 -8.82 -21.56 1.99
C PRO A 345 -10.34 -21.45 2.26
N ASN A 346 -10.92 -20.25 2.15
CA ASN A 346 -12.35 -19.98 2.37
C ASN A 346 -13.02 -19.51 1.07
N ALA A 347 -14.06 -18.66 1.13
CA ALA A 347 -14.70 -18.14 -0.08
C ALA A 347 -13.79 -17.14 -0.83
N CYS A 348 -14.00 -16.94 -2.13
CA CYS A 348 -13.32 -15.85 -2.83
C CYS A 348 -13.99 -14.50 -2.56
N LEU A 349 -15.32 -14.47 -2.45
CA LEU A 349 -16.10 -13.24 -2.36
C LEU A 349 -17.08 -13.32 -1.19
N ASN A 350 -17.15 -12.25 -0.42
CA ASN A 350 -18.33 -11.91 0.35
C ASN A 350 -18.83 -10.53 -0.13
N ILE A 351 -20.15 -10.39 -0.24
CA ILE A 351 -20.80 -9.09 -0.41
C ILE A 351 -21.73 -8.92 0.77
N VAL A 352 -21.58 -7.81 1.48
CA VAL A 352 -22.39 -7.49 2.66
C VAL A 352 -23.56 -6.61 2.24
N ALA A 353 -24.72 -6.85 2.87
CA ALA A 353 -25.88 -5.98 2.75
C ALA A 353 -25.57 -4.57 3.26
N GLY A 354 -26.53 -3.67 3.09
CA GLY A 354 -26.39 -2.36 3.67
C GLY A 354 -26.28 -2.42 5.20
N LEU A 355 -25.57 -1.46 5.79
CA LEU A 355 -25.54 -1.28 7.24
C LEU A 355 -26.88 -0.75 7.77
N ASP A 356 -27.73 -0.16 6.90
CA ASP A 356 -29.10 0.20 7.23
C ASP A 356 -30.10 -0.93 6.93
N SER A 357 -31.28 -0.89 7.56
CA SER A 357 -32.33 -1.90 7.36
C SER A 357 -33.10 -1.73 6.04
N ASN A 358 -32.70 -0.79 5.17
CA ASN A 358 -33.49 -0.40 3.99
C ASN A 358 -33.19 -1.27 2.76
N GLY A 359 -32.20 -2.17 2.80
CA GLY A 359 -32.04 -3.21 1.80
C GLY A 359 -30.62 -3.69 1.55
N LYS A 360 -30.38 -4.19 0.34
CA LYS A 360 -29.08 -4.73 -0.10
C LYS A 360 -28.37 -3.68 -0.96
N SER A 361 -27.99 -2.57 -0.35
CA SER A 361 -27.40 -1.41 -1.04
C SER A 361 -26.23 -1.76 -1.95
N THR A 362 -25.32 -2.63 -1.51
CA THR A 362 -24.17 -3.07 -2.30
C THR A 362 -24.54 -3.80 -3.59
N ILE A 363 -25.75 -4.36 -3.71
CA ILE A 363 -26.20 -5.05 -4.93
C ILE A 363 -27.49 -4.46 -5.51
N ARG A 364 -27.86 -3.24 -5.13
CA ARG A 364 -29.09 -2.61 -5.61
C ARG A 364 -28.92 -2.13 -7.06
N PRO A 365 -30.02 -1.95 -7.82
CA PRO A 365 -29.95 -1.36 -9.15
C PRO A 365 -29.43 0.08 -9.11
N ALA A 366 -28.76 0.49 -10.20
CA ALA A 366 -28.24 1.85 -10.35
C ALA A 366 -29.32 2.92 -10.12
N ASN A 367 -28.94 4.01 -9.47
CA ASN A 367 -29.83 5.12 -9.15
C ASN A 367 -29.10 6.46 -9.28
N THR A 368 -29.40 7.19 -10.34
CA THR A 368 -28.75 8.48 -10.65
C THR A 368 -28.99 9.56 -9.61
N THR A 369 -30.09 9.48 -8.84
CA THR A 369 -30.38 10.45 -7.77
C THR A 369 -29.47 10.25 -6.56
N LEU A 370 -28.94 9.04 -6.37
CA LEU A 370 -28.03 8.67 -5.28
C LEU A 370 -26.56 8.64 -5.72
N ASP A 371 -26.26 9.00 -6.97
CA ASP A 371 -24.94 8.84 -7.61
C ASP A 371 -24.45 7.37 -7.69
N ASP A 372 -25.38 6.42 -7.60
CA ASP A 372 -25.15 4.97 -7.54
C ASP A 372 -25.10 4.35 -8.95
N LEU A 373 -24.03 3.61 -9.24
CA LEU A 373 -23.75 3.00 -10.54
C LEU A 373 -24.23 1.54 -10.66
N GLY A 374 -24.84 1.00 -9.61
CA GLY A 374 -25.41 -0.33 -9.53
C GLY A 374 -24.49 -1.36 -8.89
N PRO A 375 -24.81 -2.66 -9.04
CA PRO A 375 -24.06 -3.73 -8.41
C PRO A 375 -22.60 -3.79 -8.90
N PRO A 376 -21.67 -4.33 -8.09
CA PRO A 376 -20.30 -4.62 -8.48
C PRO A 376 -20.20 -5.37 -9.81
N VAL A 377 -19.21 -5.02 -10.63
CA VAL A 377 -18.99 -5.64 -11.94
C VAL A 377 -17.66 -6.39 -11.96
N PHE A 378 -17.72 -7.67 -12.29
CA PHE A 378 -16.53 -8.53 -12.45
C PHE A 378 -16.29 -8.80 -13.94
N SER A 379 -15.06 -8.76 -14.43
CA SER A 379 -14.76 -9.12 -15.82
C SER A 379 -13.41 -9.81 -15.94
N SER A 380 -13.39 -11.02 -16.50
CA SER A 380 -12.19 -11.86 -16.62
C SER A 380 -11.53 -12.14 -15.26
N VAL A 381 -12.34 -12.50 -14.26
CA VAL A 381 -11.90 -12.88 -12.91
C VAL A 381 -11.99 -14.39 -12.72
N VAL A 382 -10.92 -15.00 -12.22
CA VAL A 382 -10.84 -16.44 -11.94
C VAL A 382 -10.73 -16.68 -10.45
N PHE A 383 -11.68 -17.43 -9.92
CA PHE A 383 -11.74 -17.88 -8.52
C PHE A 383 -11.21 -19.30 -8.38
N GLY A 384 -10.31 -19.49 -7.42
CA GLY A 384 -9.76 -20.79 -7.02
C GLY A 384 -9.68 -20.93 -5.51
N CYS A 385 -10.69 -20.42 -4.80
CA CYS A 385 -10.86 -20.63 -3.37
C CYS A 385 -11.71 -21.88 -3.08
N ALA A 386 -11.77 -22.31 -1.82
CA ALA A 386 -12.52 -23.51 -1.41
C ALA A 386 -14.01 -23.42 -1.71
N SER A 387 -14.58 -22.21 -1.64
CA SER A 387 -15.90 -21.88 -2.16
C SER A 387 -15.86 -20.57 -2.94
N SER A 388 -16.87 -20.30 -3.76
CA SER A 388 -16.92 -19.06 -4.55
C SER A 388 -17.42 -17.88 -3.73
N TYR A 389 -18.48 -18.08 -2.94
CA TYR A 389 -19.24 -17.03 -2.27
C TYR A 389 -19.54 -17.40 -0.82
N ALA A 390 -19.34 -16.46 0.10
CA ALA A 390 -19.77 -16.57 1.49
C ALA A 390 -21.05 -15.76 1.71
N GLU A 391 -22.12 -16.42 2.13
CA GLU A 391 -23.37 -15.73 2.50
C GLU A 391 -23.14 -14.79 3.70
N THR A 392 -23.76 -13.61 3.65
CA THR A 392 -23.65 -12.59 4.71
C THR A 392 -25.03 -12.23 5.23
N ALA A 393 -25.12 -11.91 6.52
CA ALA A 393 -26.34 -11.42 7.14
C ALA A 393 -26.00 -10.32 8.15
N VAL A 394 -26.46 -9.09 7.90
CA VAL A 394 -26.27 -7.93 8.77
C VAL A 394 -27.62 -7.27 8.97
N ASN A 395 -27.95 -6.91 10.22
CA ASN A 395 -29.20 -6.24 10.57
C ASN A 395 -30.49 -6.89 10.01
N GLY A 396 -30.50 -8.23 9.89
CA GLY A 396 -31.63 -9.00 9.36
C GLY A 396 -31.75 -9.00 7.84
N VAL A 397 -30.79 -8.42 7.12
CA VAL A 397 -30.70 -8.43 5.65
C VAL A 397 -29.60 -9.41 5.23
N THR A 398 -29.96 -10.36 4.37
CA THR A 398 -29.06 -11.42 3.90
C THR A 398 -28.70 -11.22 2.43
N VAL A 399 -27.42 -11.25 2.08
CA VAL A 399 -26.97 -11.36 0.68
C VAL A 399 -26.58 -12.82 0.43
N THR A 400 -27.44 -13.54 -0.28
CA THR A 400 -27.30 -14.98 -0.49
C THR A 400 -26.17 -15.32 -1.46
N ALA A 401 -25.63 -16.53 -1.38
CA ALA A 401 -24.64 -17.01 -2.35
C ALA A 401 -25.17 -16.97 -3.81
N ALA A 402 -26.48 -17.16 -4.02
CA ALA A 402 -27.10 -17.08 -5.34
C ALA A 402 -27.12 -15.65 -5.91
N GLU A 403 -27.32 -14.65 -5.06
CA GLU A 403 -27.28 -13.23 -5.46
C GLU A 403 -25.85 -12.80 -5.79
N GLN A 404 -24.87 -13.21 -5.00
CA GLN A 404 -23.46 -12.96 -5.29
C GLN A 404 -23.03 -13.66 -6.59
N ALA A 405 -23.51 -14.88 -6.84
CA ALA A 405 -23.31 -15.57 -8.11
C ALA A 405 -23.93 -14.82 -9.29
N ALA A 406 -25.12 -14.24 -9.13
CA ALA A 406 -25.74 -13.44 -10.18
C ALA A 406 -24.92 -12.18 -10.50
N VAL A 407 -24.42 -11.47 -9.47
CA VAL A 407 -23.52 -10.32 -9.62
C VAL A 407 -22.23 -10.72 -10.36
N PHE A 408 -21.57 -11.78 -9.91
CA PHE A 408 -20.31 -12.24 -10.50
C PHE A 408 -20.48 -12.73 -11.95
N THR A 409 -21.56 -13.45 -12.25
CA THR A 409 -21.79 -14.03 -13.59
C THR A 409 -22.44 -13.07 -14.60
N ALA A 410 -22.95 -11.91 -14.15
CA ALA A 410 -23.42 -10.85 -15.05
C ALA A 410 -22.31 -10.26 -15.92
N GLY A 411 -21.06 -10.39 -15.46
CA GLY A 411 -19.86 -10.01 -16.21
C GLY A 411 -19.46 -10.99 -17.32
N THR A 412 -18.31 -10.73 -17.94
CA THR A 412 -17.79 -11.57 -19.04
C THR A 412 -16.53 -12.31 -18.62
N ASN A 413 -16.31 -13.51 -19.19
CA ASN A 413 -15.10 -14.34 -19.01
C ASN A 413 -14.75 -14.70 -17.55
N ASN A 414 -15.72 -14.64 -16.64
CA ASN A 414 -15.51 -14.98 -15.24
C ASN A 414 -15.54 -16.50 -15.03
N THR A 415 -14.68 -17.01 -14.15
CA THR A 415 -14.63 -18.42 -13.73
C THR A 415 -14.86 -18.50 -12.23
N ALA A 416 -16.01 -19.01 -11.80
CA ALA A 416 -16.41 -18.99 -10.38
C ALA A 416 -15.68 -20.04 -9.53
N SER A 417 -15.11 -21.08 -10.15
CA SER A 417 -14.35 -22.12 -9.44
C SER A 417 -13.40 -22.83 -10.39
N ALA A 418 -12.12 -22.90 -10.01
CA ALA A 418 -11.07 -23.64 -10.71
C ALA A 418 -9.95 -24.01 -9.73
N THR A 419 -9.19 -25.06 -10.03
CA THR A 419 -8.03 -25.50 -9.24
C THR A 419 -6.74 -25.37 -10.05
N GLY A 420 -5.59 -25.34 -9.37
CA GLY A 420 -4.29 -25.25 -10.03
C GLY A 420 -4.12 -23.97 -10.86
N ILE A 421 -4.77 -22.88 -10.45
CA ILE A 421 -4.79 -21.61 -11.19
C ILE A 421 -3.56 -20.73 -10.93
N LEU A 422 -2.71 -21.13 -10.00
CA LEU A 422 -1.42 -20.53 -9.72
C LEU A 422 -0.32 -21.60 -9.69
N THR A 423 0.90 -21.21 -10.02
CA THR A 423 2.13 -21.98 -9.78
C THR A 423 3.12 -21.13 -8.99
N GLY A 424 3.93 -21.76 -8.13
CA GLY A 424 4.64 -21.04 -7.08
C GLY A 424 3.65 -20.34 -6.14
N THR A 425 3.92 -19.07 -5.81
CA THR A 425 3.02 -18.27 -4.97
C THR A 425 1.92 -17.59 -5.78
N TYR A 426 2.27 -16.91 -6.89
CA TYR A 426 1.36 -15.95 -7.53
C TYR A 426 1.38 -15.97 -9.07
N LEU A 427 2.15 -16.87 -9.71
CA LEU A 427 2.24 -16.89 -11.16
C LEU A 427 0.99 -17.55 -11.76
N PRO A 428 0.30 -16.95 -12.75
CA PRO A 428 -0.86 -17.55 -13.39
C PRO A 428 -0.57 -18.94 -13.95
N ALA A 429 -1.47 -19.88 -13.73
CA ALA A 429 -1.42 -21.25 -14.25
C ALA A 429 -2.83 -21.74 -14.64
N GLY A 430 -2.91 -22.91 -15.28
CA GLY A 430 -4.19 -23.54 -15.63
C GLY A 430 -5.11 -22.59 -16.40
N VAL A 431 -6.39 -22.54 -16.01
CA VAL A 431 -7.36 -21.65 -16.67
C VAL A 431 -6.97 -20.19 -16.57
N ALA A 432 -6.36 -19.74 -15.46
CA ALA A 432 -5.95 -18.34 -15.31
C ALA A 432 -4.90 -17.90 -16.34
N SER A 433 -4.05 -18.81 -16.81
CA SER A 433 -3.07 -18.53 -17.87
C SER A 433 -3.67 -18.46 -19.29
N THR A 434 -4.95 -18.83 -19.46
CA THR A 434 -5.62 -18.92 -20.77
C THR A 434 -6.91 -18.11 -20.85
N THR A 435 -7.43 -17.61 -19.73
CA THR A 435 -8.60 -16.72 -19.69
C THR A 435 -8.37 -15.51 -20.59
N THR A 436 -9.33 -15.25 -21.47
CA THR A 436 -9.29 -14.05 -22.32
C THR A 436 -9.45 -12.81 -21.46
N PRO A 437 -8.46 -11.90 -21.41
CA PRO A 437 -8.54 -10.69 -20.60
C PRO A 437 -9.56 -9.70 -21.18
N PHE A 438 -10.16 -8.93 -20.29
CA PHE A 438 -10.96 -7.76 -20.63
C PHE A 438 -10.05 -6.56 -20.90
N ASN A 439 -10.37 -5.76 -21.92
CA ASN A 439 -9.61 -4.55 -22.22
C ASN A 439 -9.92 -3.43 -21.21
N ALA A 440 -9.17 -3.36 -20.12
CA ALA A 440 -9.40 -2.40 -19.04
C ALA A 440 -9.31 -0.92 -19.50
N SER A 441 -8.57 -0.63 -20.59
CA SER A 441 -8.45 0.74 -21.10
C SER A 441 -9.75 1.29 -21.69
N THR A 442 -10.76 0.44 -21.94
CA THR A 442 -12.10 0.90 -22.35
C THR A 442 -12.92 1.43 -21.17
N ILE A 443 -12.50 1.16 -19.93
CA ILE A 443 -13.14 1.73 -18.72
C ILE A 443 -12.58 3.12 -18.43
N ASN A 444 -11.26 3.25 -18.46
CA ASN A 444 -10.56 4.52 -18.24
C ASN A 444 -9.15 4.46 -18.84
N SER A 445 -8.62 5.60 -19.31
CA SER A 445 -7.28 5.71 -19.90
C SER A 445 -6.13 5.49 -18.91
N PHE A 446 -6.39 5.50 -17.59
CA PHE A 446 -5.42 5.13 -16.57
C PHE A 446 -4.95 3.67 -16.71
N PHE A 447 -5.89 2.80 -17.10
CA PHE A 447 -5.62 1.38 -17.28
C PHE A 447 -4.88 1.10 -18.58
N VAL A 448 -3.83 0.29 -18.48
CA VAL A 448 -3.14 -0.27 -19.63
C VAL A 448 -3.86 -1.54 -20.07
N ASN A 449 -4.09 -1.71 -21.37
CA ASN A 449 -4.62 -2.97 -21.90
C ASN A 449 -3.57 -4.09 -21.79
N THR A 450 -3.95 -5.25 -21.24
CA THR A 450 -3.05 -6.41 -21.06
C THR A 450 -3.54 -7.60 -21.86
N SER A 451 -2.61 -8.46 -22.28
CA SER A 451 -2.91 -9.76 -22.91
C SER A 451 -3.05 -10.91 -21.90
N PHE A 452 -3.16 -10.60 -20.61
CA PHE A 452 -3.20 -11.55 -19.50
C PHE A 452 -4.11 -11.05 -18.37
N ILE A 453 -4.50 -11.97 -17.49
CA ILE A 453 -5.13 -11.67 -16.19
C ILE A 453 -4.13 -11.93 -15.05
N GLY A 454 -4.42 -11.36 -13.87
CA GLY A 454 -3.51 -11.39 -12.73
C GLY A 454 -2.60 -10.17 -12.65
N ALA A 455 -1.85 -10.08 -11.56
CA ALA A 455 -0.87 -9.02 -11.31
C ALA A 455 0.34 -9.09 -12.26
N VAL A 456 0.67 -10.28 -12.75
CA VAL A 456 1.82 -10.57 -13.62
C VAL A 456 1.41 -11.46 -14.79
N SER A 457 2.13 -11.36 -15.91
CA SER A 457 1.85 -12.11 -17.13
C SER A 457 2.30 -13.57 -17.10
N GLY A 458 3.22 -13.94 -16.21
CA GLY A 458 3.74 -15.30 -16.09
C GLY A 458 5.18 -15.34 -15.56
N PRO A 459 5.90 -16.47 -15.69
CA PRO A 459 7.21 -16.69 -15.07
C PRO A 459 8.34 -15.77 -15.56
N ASN A 460 8.19 -15.15 -16.74
CA ASN A 460 9.18 -14.24 -17.31
C ASN A 460 8.87 -12.76 -17.00
N ASP A 461 7.80 -12.49 -16.26
CA ASP A 461 7.41 -11.14 -15.88
C ASP A 461 8.34 -10.62 -14.76
N THR A 462 8.99 -9.49 -15.01
CA THR A 462 9.92 -8.87 -14.06
C THR A 462 9.39 -7.56 -13.49
N SER A 463 8.10 -7.24 -13.67
CA SER A 463 7.50 -5.96 -13.25
C SER A 463 7.59 -5.69 -11.75
N PHE A 464 7.64 -6.75 -10.93
CA PHE A 464 7.83 -6.66 -9.48
C PHE A 464 9.28 -6.88 -9.03
N ALA A 465 10.23 -7.13 -9.94
CA ALA A 465 11.59 -7.49 -9.58
C ALA A 465 12.48 -6.25 -9.30
N GLY A 466 13.43 -6.38 -8.36
CA GLY A 466 14.43 -5.36 -8.04
C GLY A 466 13.98 -4.32 -7.02
N TRP A 467 12.78 -3.74 -7.18
CA TRP A 467 12.26 -2.74 -6.24
C TRP A 467 11.52 -3.35 -5.05
N THR A 468 11.15 -4.62 -5.11
CA THR A 468 10.59 -5.38 -3.99
C THR A 468 11.70 -6.09 -3.20
N CYS A 469 11.34 -6.62 -2.05
CA CYS A 469 12.12 -7.56 -1.26
C CYS A 469 11.41 -8.92 -1.16
N ASN A 470 12.21 -9.98 -1.13
CA ASN A 470 11.82 -11.38 -0.98
C ASN A 470 11.56 -11.72 0.49
N SER A 471 10.53 -12.52 0.73
CA SER A 471 10.23 -13.16 2.02
C SER A 471 9.70 -14.58 1.80
N ASN A 472 9.41 -15.30 2.88
CA ASN A 472 8.67 -16.57 2.81
C ASN A 472 7.22 -16.42 2.28
N ARG A 473 6.70 -15.20 2.11
CA ARG A 473 5.37 -14.95 1.52
C ARG A 473 5.44 -14.97 0.00
N ALA A 474 6.37 -14.20 -0.57
CA ALA A 474 6.55 -14.09 -2.00
C ALA A 474 8.04 -13.89 -2.36
N SER A 475 8.43 -14.51 -3.49
CA SER A 475 9.71 -14.26 -4.13
C SER A 475 9.51 -13.55 -5.47
N PHE A 476 10.31 -12.52 -5.69
CA PHE A 476 10.33 -11.62 -6.84
C PHE A 476 11.61 -11.79 -7.68
N GLY A 477 12.29 -12.92 -7.52
CA GLY A 477 13.50 -13.26 -8.25
C GLY A 477 14.78 -12.78 -7.57
N SER A 478 15.91 -13.07 -8.21
CA SER A 478 17.26 -12.87 -7.66
C SER A 478 17.73 -11.41 -7.65
N THR A 479 17.05 -10.51 -8.36
CA THR A 479 17.36 -9.08 -8.34
C THR A 479 16.75 -8.38 -7.14
N SER A 480 15.73 -8.96 -6.50
CA SER A 480 15.17 -8.48 -5.24
C SER A 480 15.99 -9.01 -4.06
N GLY A 481 16.33 -8.14 -3.10
CA GLY A 481 17.00 -8.53 -1.86
C GLY A 481 16.04 -9.23 -0.88
N SER A 482 16.51 -9.71 0.27
CA SER A 482 15.61 -10.21 1.33
C SER A 482 14.99 -9.05 2.13
N CYS A 483 13.74 -9.18 2.58
CA CYS A 483 13.12 -8.18 3.46
C CYS A 483 13.78 -8.09 4.84
N THR A 484 14.40 -9.18 5.31
CA THR A 484 15.13 -9.20 6.60
C THR A 484 16.52 -8.57 6.52
N ALA A 485 16.97 -8.22 5.31
CA ALA A 485 18.25 -7.58 5.07
C ALA A 485 18.09 -6.22 4.39
N LEU A 486 19.08 -5.35 4.57
CA LEU A 486 19.17 -4.06 3.87
C LEU A 486 20.26 -4.13 2.80
N PRO A 487 20.09 -3.40 1.68
CA PRO A 487 21.15 -3.28 0.68
C PRO A 487 22.43 -2.74 1.32
N THR A 488 23.53 -3.47 1.15
CA THR A 488 24.88 -2.98 1.51
C THR A 488 25.33 -2.04 0.39
N GLY A 489 24.88 -0.78 0.46
CA GLY A 489 25.26 0.29 -0.47
C GLY A 489 26.48 1.06 0.01
#